data_AF-A0A852AG02-F1
#
_entry.id   AF-A0A852AG02-F1
#
_cell.length_a   1.000
_cell.length_b   1.000
_cell.length_c   1.000
_cell.angle_alpha   90.00
_cell.angle_beta   90.00
_cell.angle_gamma   90.00
#
_symmetry.space_group_name_H-M   'P 1'
#
loop_
_entity.id
_entity.type
_entity.pdbx_description
1 polymer ?
#
loop_
_entity_poly.entity_id
_entity_poly.type
_entity_poly.pdbx_seq_one_letter_code
_entity_poly.pdbx_strand_id
1 'polypeptide(L)'
;QVFPSQDPLDRADFNAVEYINALFPTEQSLANIDEVVNKIRLKIRRLDDNIRTVVRGQTNVGQDGRQALEEAQKAIQQLFGKIKDIKDKAEKSEQMVKEITRDIKQLDHAKRHLTTSITTLNHLHMLAGGVDSLEAMTRRRQYGEVANLLQGVVNVLEHFNKYMGIPQIRQLSERVKAAQNELGQQILADFEEAFPSQGTKRTGGPSNVLRDACLVANVLDPRIKQEIIKKFIKQHLSEYLVLFQENQDVAWLDKIDRRYAWIKRQLVDYEEKYGRMFPAEWCMTERIAVDFCHITRAELSKIMRTRAKEIEVKLLLFAIQRTTNFEGLLAKRFSGCTLADGTGKKPEVPPPSTNPFLEDETGAETDEIVMEKSDTDKPKKPKVPDNPFHGIVSKCFEPHLYVYIESQDKNLGELIDRFVADFKAQGPPKPNVDEGGAVLPSCADLFVYYKKCMVQCSQLSTGEPMIALTTIFQKYLREYAWKILSGNLPK
;
A
#
# COMPACT_ATOMS: atom_id res chain seq x y z
N GLN A 1 -3.55 93.13 7.58
CA GLN A 1 -3.54 94.01 8.77
C GLN A 1 -2.67 95.21 8.43
N VAL A 2 -3.26 96.38 8.21
CA VAL A 2 -2.50 97.61 7.98
C VAL A 2 -2.53 98.38 9.30
N PHE A 3 -1.34 98.63 9.84
CA PHE A 3 -1.13 99.22 11.15
C PHE A 3 -1.89 100.55 11.29
N PRO A 4 -2.47 100.87 12.47
CA PRO A 4 -3.04 102.18 12.69
C PRO A 4 -1.92 103.22 12.58
N SER A 5 -1.96 104.00 11.51
CA SER A 5 -1.05 105.13 11.32
C SER A 5 -1.36 106.19 12.38
N GLN A 6 -0.32 106.69 13.04
CA GLN A 6 -0.42 107.85 13.92
C GLN A 6 -0.27 109.17 13.15
N ASP A 7 -0.11 109.13 11.83
CA ASP A 7 -0.09 110.34 11.02
C ASP A 7 -1.48 110.99 11.05
N PRO A 8 -1.60 112.25 11.48
CA PRO A 8 -2.89 112.95 11.51
C PRO A 8 -3.62 112.94 10.16
N LEU A 9 -2.89 112.86 9.04
CA LEU A 9 -3.45 112.80 7.68
C LEU A 9 -4.19 111.50 7.37
N ASP A 10 -3.90 110.42 8.10
CA ASP A 10 -4.50 109.10 7.87
C ASP A 10 -5.77 108.87 8.73
N ARG A 11 -6.18 109.87 9.50
CA ARG A 11 -7.42 109.83 10.31
C ARG A 11 -8.65 110.05 9.44
N ALA A 12 -9.72 109.28 9.69
CA ALA A 12 -10.95 109.33 8.90
C ALA A 12 -11.73 110.66 9.05
N ASP A 13 -11.54 111.37 10.16
CA ASP A 13 -12.15 112.65 10.51
C ASP A 13 -11.21 113.85 10.29
N PHE A 14 -10.18 113.68 9.44
CA PHE A 14 -9.18 114.72 9.19
C PHE A 14 -9.82 116.06 8.77
N ASN A 15 -9.62 117.08 9.61
CA ASN A 15 -10.05 118.44 9.34
C ASN A 15 -8.87 119.27 8.83
N ALA A 16 -8.87 119.53 7.51
CA ALA A 16 -7.83 120.30 6.84
C ALA A 16 -7.67 121.71 7.41
N VAL A 17 -8.75 122.34 7.86
CA VAL A 17 -8.72 123.71 8.41
C VAL A 17 -8.04 123.72 9.77
N GLU A 18 -8.40 122.78 10.66
CA GLU A 18 -7.72 122.63 11.95
C GLU A 18 -6.24 122.28 11.78
N TYR A 19 -5.91 121.42 10.82
CA TYR A 19 -4.53 121.03 10.56
C TYR A 19 -3.69 122.20 10.03
N ILE A 20 -4.25 123.00 9.11
CA ILE A 20 -3.60 124.21 8.60
C ILE A 20 -3.45 125.27 9.71
N ASN A 21 -4.49 125.47 10.52
CA ASN A 21 -4.44 126.40 11.65
C ASN A 21 -3.46 125.94 12.75
N ALA A 22 -3.26 124.63 12.93
CA ALA A 22 -2.24 124.10 13.82
C ALA A 22 -0.82 124.32 13.27
N LEU A 23 -0.64 124.31 11.94
CA LEU A 23 0.63 124.61 11.28
C LEU A 23 0.94 126.11 11.25
N PHE A 24 -0.09 126.97 11.17
CA PHE A 24 0.04 128.43 11.17
C PHE A 24 -0.93 129.10 12.17
N PRO A 25 -0.65 129.04 13.49
CA PRO A 25 -1.59 129.51 14.52
C PRO A 25 -1.77 131.03 14.60
N THR A 26 -0.80 131.81 14.11
CA THR A 26 -0.80 133.27 14.16
C THR A 26 -0.31 133.87 12.84
N GLU A 27 -0.71 135.10 12.50
CA GLU A 27 -0.32 135.77 11.24
C GLU A 27 1.19 135.86 11.03
N GLN A 28 1.99 135.94 12.10
CA GLN A 28 3.46 135.91 12.02
C GLN A 28 4.02 134.56 11.57
N SER A 29 3.29 133.46 11.77
CA SER A 29 3.73 132.10 11.40
C SER A 29 3.74 131.88 9.88
N LEU A 30 2.96 132.69 9.15
CA LEU A 30 2.89 132.68 7.69
C LEU A 30 4.22 133.04 7.02
N ALA A 31 5.16 133.66 7.75
CA ALA A 31 6.52 133.90 7.25
C ALA A 31 7.26 132.60 6.89
N ASN A 32 6.93 131.47 7.53
CA ASN A 32 7.59 130.17 7.33
C ASN A 32 6.83 129.26 6.32
N ILE A 33 5.87 129.82 5.58
CA ILE A 33 5.00 129.05 4.68
C ILE A 33 5.80 128.29 3.62
N ASP A 34 6.83 128.92 3.05
CA ASP A 34 7.64 128.32 1.98
C ASP A 34 8.43 127.09 2.45
N GLU A 35 8.92 127.10 3.70
CA GLU A 35 9.67 125.99 4.27
C GLU A 35 8.77 124.77 4.54
N VAL A 36 7.59 125.00 5.12
CA VAL A 36 6.60 123.96 5.37
C VAL A 36 6.06 123.39 4.06
N VAL A 37 5.77 124.24 3.07
CA VAL A 37 5.36 123.82 1.73
C VAL A 37 6.45 122.97 1.08
N ASN A 38 7.72 123.35 1.19
CA ASN A 38 8.82 122.56 0.65
C ASN A 38 8.97 121.19 1.34
N LYS A 39 8.83 121.13 2.66
CA LYS A 39 8.87 119.87 3.42
C LYS A 39 7.71 118.94 3.03
N ILE A 40 6.51 119.47 2.86
CA ILE A 40 5.34 118.71 2.38
C ILE A 40 5.57 118.25 0.94
N ARG A 41 6.08 119.10 0.04
CA ARG A 41 6.44 118.73 -1.33
C ARG A 41 7.47 117.60 -1.38
N LEU A 42 8.46 117.62 -0.49
CA LEU A 42 9.50 116.59 -0.43
C LEU A 42 8.94 115.25 0.10
N LYS A 43 8.03 115.30 1.09
CA LYS A 43 7.29 114.13 1.55
C LYS A 43 6.42 113.54 0.43
N ILE A 44 5.68 114.37 -0.30
CA ILE A 44 4.85 113.94 -1.45
C ILE A 44 5.73 113.22 -2.48
N ARG A 45 6.86 113.80 -2.89
CA ARG A 45 7.77 113.16 -3.86
C ARG A 45 8.30 111.80 -3.38
N ARG A 46 8.68 111.70 -2.10
CA ARG A 46 9.19 110.43 -1.55
C ARG A 46 8.10 109.37 -1.48
N LEU A 47 6.87 109.76 -1.14
CA LEU A 47 5.72 108.87 -1.12
C LEU A 47 5.37 108.41 -2.54
N ASP A 48 5.41 109.30 -3.52
CA ASP A 48 5.20 109.00 -4.94
C ASP A 48 6.24 108.00 -5.48
N ASP A 49 7.53 108.14 -5.11
CA ASP A 49 8.58 107.20 -5.53
C ASP A 49 8.41 105.81 -4.88
N ASN A 50 8.03 105.77 -3.60
CA ASN A 50 7.72 104.52 -2.90
C ASN A 50 6.49 103.84 -3.50
N ILE A 51 5.41 104.58 -3.75
CA ILE A 51 4.20 104.09 -4.43
C ILE A 51 4.61 103.55 -5.81
N ARG A 52 5.38 104.30 -6.59
CA ARG A 52 5.81 103.89 -7.94
C ARG A 52 6.59 102.59 -7.92
N THR A 53 7.47 102.40 -6.93
CA THR A 53 8.28 101.19 -6.79
C THR A 53 7.43 99.98 -6.41
N VAL A 54 6.53 100.13 -5.43
CA VAL A 54 5.62 99.06 -4.99
C VAL A 54 4.61 98.71 -6.09
N VAL A 55 4.04 99.70 -6.78
CA VAL A 55 3.11 99.50 -7.88
C VAL A 55 3.79 98.80 -9.05
N ARG A 56 5.02 99.18 -9.42
CA ARG A 56 5.78 98.45 -10.46
C ARG A 56 6.12 97.01 -10.05
N GLY A 57 6.55 96.79 -8.80
CA GLY A 57 6.83 95.45 -8.28
C GLY A 57 5.58 94.55 -8.26
N GLN A 58 4.43 95.08 -7.83
CA GLN A 58 3.17 94.34 -7.87
C GLN A 58 2.63 94.11 -9.28
N THR A 59 2.85 95.06 -10.21
CA THR A 59 2.40 94.92 -11.60
C THR A 59 3.12 93.74 -12.27
N ASN A 60 4.44 93.63 -12.11
CA ASN A 60 5.22 92.55 -12.71
C ASN A 60 4.93 91.18 -12.06
N VAL A 61 4.92 91.11 -10.72
CA VAL A 61 4.66 89.84 -10.02
C VAL A 61 3.22 89.36 -10.22
N GLY A 62 2.25 90.28 -10.33
CA GLY A 62 0.87 89.95 -10.65
C GLY A 62 0.69 89.44 -12.08
N GLN A 63 1.46 89.97 -13.03
CA GLN A 63 1.43 89.55 -14.43
C GLN A 63 2.13 88.20 -14.61
N ASP A 64 3.31 88.01 -14.04
CA ASP A 64 4.04 86.73 -14.07
C ASP A 64 3.27 85.62 -13.33
N GLY A 65 2.67 85.95 -12.18
CA GLY A 65 1.82 85.02 -11.42
C GLY A 65 0.57 84.60 -12.20
N ARG A 66 -0.07 85.53 -12.93
CA ARG A 66 -1.19 85.19 -13.84
C ARG A 66 -0.74 84.30 -14.98
N GLN A 67 0.40 84.59 -15.57
CA GLN A 67 0.93 83.82 -16.70
C GLN A 67 1.31 82.40 -16.28
N ALA A 68 2.00 82.23 -15.14
CA ALA A 68 2.32 80.93 -14.57
C ALA A 68 1.06 80.12 -14.19
N LEU A 69 0.02 80.79 -13.67
CA LEU A 69 -1.27 80.14 -13.37
C LEU A 69 -1.97 79.68 -14.65
N GLU A 70 -1.95 80.49 -15.71
CA GLU A 70 -2.54 80.15 -17.00
C GLU A 70 -1.79 78.98 -17.67
N GLU A 71 -0.45 78.97 -17.59
CA GLU A 71 0.38 77.87 -18.06
C GLU A 71 0.12 76.58 -17.27
N ALA A 72 0.02 76.65 -15.93
CA ALA A 72 -0.33 75.52 -15.09
C ALA A 72 -1.74 75.00 -15.41
N GLN A 73 -2.72 75.87 -15.63
CA GLN A 73 -4.07 75.50 -16.00
C GLN A 73 -4.10 74.80 -17.37
N LYS A 74 -3.35 75.30 -18.35
CA LYS A 74 -3.18 74.65 -19.66
C LYS A 74 -2.50 73.28 -19.52
N ALA A 75 -1.44 73.16 -18.72
CA ALA A 75 -0.76 71.90 -18.48
C ALA A 75 -1.65 70.86 -17.78
N ILE A 76 -2.46 71.28 -16.80
CA ILE A 76 -3.43 70.43 -16.12
C ILE A 76 -4.51 69.96 -17.10
N GLN A 77 -5.05 70.84 -17.95
CA GLN A 77 -6.00 70.46 -18.99
C GLN A 77 -5.40 69.43 -19.96
N GLN A 78 -4.16 69.63 -20.40
CA GLN A 78 -3.45 68.66 -21.24
C GLN A 78 -3.24 67.33 -20.52
N LEU A 79 -2.91 67.34 -19.22
CA LEU A 79 -2.74 66.12 -18.42
C LEU A 79 -4.06 65.35 -18.29
N PHE A 80 -5.18 66.04 -18.02
CA PHE A 80 -6.50 65.41 -18.01
C PHE A 80 -6.85 64.81 -19.37
N GLY A 81 -6.51 65.49 -20.46
CA GLY A 81 -6.62 64.94 -21.82
C GLY A 81 -5.82 63.64 -21.97
N LYS A 82 -4.54 63.66 -21.60
CA LYS A 82 -3.67 62.46 -21.67
C LYS A 82 -4.16 61.32 -20.79
N ILE A 83 -4.63 61.59 -19.56
CA ILE A 83 -5.18 60.57 -18.66
C ILE A 83 -6.43 59.96 -19.26
N LYS A 84 -7.31 60.78 -19.84
CA LYS A 84 -8.51 60.31 -20.53
C LYS A 84 -8.14 59.43 -21.72
N ASP A 85 -7.19 59.85 -22.55
CA ASP A 85 -6.71 59.06 -23.69
C ASP A 85 -6.09 57.73 -23.25
N ILE A 86 -5.31 57.72 -22.16
CA ILE A 86 -4.73 56.48 -21.59
C ILE A 86 -5.84 55.56 -21.08
N LYS A 87 -6.84 56.10 -20.38
CA LYS A 87 -7.99 55.33 -19.90
C LYS A 87 -8.76 54.71 -21.05
N ASP A 88 -9.10 55.50 -22.07
CA ASP A 88 -9.84 55.04 -23.25
C ASP A 88 -9.03 53.99 -24.04
N LYS A 89 -7.70 54.12 -24.11
CA LYS A 89 -6.82 53.10 -24.70
C LYS A 89 -6.76 51.84 -23.85
N ALA A 90 -6.65 51.96 -22.52
CA ALA A 90 -6.61 50.82 -21.61
C ALA A 90 -7.92 50.02 -21.66
N GLU A 91 -9.08 50.69 -21.70
CA GLU A 91 -10.39 50.04 -21.83
C GLU A 91 -10.54 49.31 -23.17
N LYS A 92 -10.09 49.94 -24.27
CA LYS A 92 -10.01 49.26 -25.59
C LYS A 92 -9.06 48.06 -25.56
N SER A 93 -7.91 48.17 -24.89
CA SER A 93 -6.96 47.06 -24.74
C SER A 93 -7.53 45.93 -23.89
N GLU A 94 -8.24 46.22 -22.80
CA GLU A 94 -8.91 45.22 -21.96
C GLU A 94 -9.98 44.48 -22.78
N GLN A 95 -10.83 45.21 -23.50
CA GLN A 95 -11.86 44.62 -24.35
C GLN A 95 -11.23 43.73 -25.44
N MET A 96 -10.16 44.18 -26.08
CA MET A 96 -9.42 43.39 -27.07
C MET A 96 -8.85 42.10 -26.47
N VAL A 97 -8.23 42.15 -25.28
CA VAL A 97 -7.70 40.96 -24.59
C VAL A 97 -8.83 40.00 -24.20
N LYS A 98 -9.99 40.53 -23.77
CA LYS A 98 -11.17 39.73 -23.43
C LYS A 98 -11.74 38.99 -24.64
N GLU A 99 -11.72 39.62 -25.81
CA GLU A 99 -12.10 38.98 -27.08
C GLU A 99 -11.09 37.90 -27.49
N ILE A 100 -9.79 38.20 -27.43
CA ILE A 100 -8.73 37.24 -27.74
C ILE A 100 -8.83 36.00 -26.84
N THR A 101 -9.01 36.19 -25.52
CA THR A 101 -9.12 35.07 -24.57
C THR A 101 -10.39 34.25 -24.77
N ARG A 102 -11.51 34.88 -25.15
CA ARG A 102 -12.73 34.17 -25.55
C ARG A 102 -12.49 33.29 -26.77
N ASP A 103 -11.83 33.80 -27.79
CA ASP A 103 -11.58 33.08 -29.04
C ASP A 103 -10.57 31.93 -28.82
N ILE A 104 -9.53 32.14 -28.00
CA ILE A 104 -8.61 31.07 -27.55
C ILE A 104 -9.39 29.95 -26.85
N LYS A 105 -10.34 30.29 -25.98
CA LYS A 105 -11.16 29.30 -25.27
C LYS A 105 -12.05 28.51 -26.24
N GLN A 106 -12.67 29.17 -27.21
CA GLN A 106 -13.44 28.48 -28.25
C GLN A 106 -12.57 27.54 -29.07
N LEU A 107 -11.35 27.96 -29.42
CA LEU A 107 -10.41 27.14 -30.17
C LEU A 107 -9.91 25.94 -29.34
N ASP A 108 -9.71 26.11 -28.04
CA ASP A 108 -9.38 25.01 -27.13
C ASP A 108 -10.53 23.99 -27.03
N HIS A 109 -11.78 24.46 -26.89
CA HIS A 109 -12.95 23.60 -26.94
C HIS A 109 -13.02 22.81 -28.27
N ALA A 110 -12.85 23.50 -29.41
CA ALA A 110 -12.84 22.86 -30.71
C ALA A 110 -11.72 21.81 -30.83
N LYS A 111 -10.49 22.16 -30.41
CA LYS A 111 -9.35 21.23 -30.40
C LYS A 111 -9.66 20.01 -29.54
N ARG A 112 -10.14 20.19 -28.31
CA ARG A 112 -10.45 19.10 -27.39
C ARG A 112 -11.55 18.18 -27.94
N HIS A 113 -12.61 18.76 -28.51
CA HIS A 113 -13.67 17.99 -29.15
C HIS A 113 -13.15 17.21 -30.35
N LEU A 114 -12.38 17.84 -31.24
CA LEU A 114 -11.78 17.18 -32.39
C LEU A 114 -10.84 16.04 -31.98
N THR A 115 -9.95 16.26 -31.01
CA THR A 115 -9.06 15.21 -30.50
C THR A 115 -9.86 14.05 -29.91
N THR A 116 -10.88 14.35 -29.10
CA THR A 116 -11.73 13.30 -28.50
C THR A 116 -12.46 12.49 -29.58
N SER A 117 -13.01 13.15 -30.59
CA SER A 117 -13.70 12.51 -31.71
C SER A 117 -12.76 11.65 -32.55
N ILE A 118 -11.57 12.14 -32.89
CA ILE A 118 -10.55 11.39 -33.64
C ILE A 118 -10.11 10.16 -32.85
N THR A 119 -9.78 10.30 -31.57
CA THR A 119 -9.39 9.17 -30.71
C THR A 119 -10.51 8.14 -30.61
N THR A 120 -11.76 8.58 -30.40
CA THR A 120 -12.92 7.69 -30.32
C THR A 120 -13.15 6.93 -31.63
N LEU A 121 -13.02 7.61 -32.78
CA LEU A 121 -13.20 7.00 -34.09
C LEU A 121 -12.06 6.01 -34.42
N ASN A 122 -10.82 6.36 -34.07
CA ASN A 122 -9.68 5.44 -34.19
C ASN A 122 -9.88 4.20 -33.32
N HIS A 123 -10.31 4.36 -32.06
CA HIS A 123 -10.61 3.23 -31.18
C HIS A 123 -11.77 2.39 -31.71
N LEU A 124 -12.80 2.99 -32.31
CA LEU A 124 -13.90 2.26 -32.92
C LEU A 124 -13.42 1.45 -34.14
N HIS A 125 -12.56 2.04 -34.97
CA HIS A 125 -11.94 1.35 -36.10
C HIS A 125 -11.08 0.17 -35.64
N MET A 126 -10.24 0.39 -34.61
CA MET A 126 -9.46 -0.67 -33.98
C MET A 126 -10.34 -1.77 -33.39
N LEU A 127 -11.45 -1.43 -32.74
CA LEU A 127 -12.38 -2.41 -32.18
C LEU A 127 -13.04 -3.24 -33.28
N ALA A 128 -13.57 -2.61 -34.32
CA ALA A 128 -14.22 -3.30 -35.43
C ALA A 128 -13.25 -4.25 -36.16
N GLY A 129 -12.09 -3.75 -36.59
CA GLY A 129 -11.07 -4.57 -37.27
C GLY A 129 -10.44 -5.62 -36.35
N GLY A 130 -10.31 -5.30 -35.05
CA GLY A 130 -9.82 -6.22 -34.03
C GLY A 130 -10.77 -7.39 -33.77
N VAL A 131 -12.09 -7.15 -33.74
CA VAL A 131 -13.09 -8.21 -33.61
C VAL A 131 -13.06 -9.15 -34.82
N ASP A 132 -13.04 -8.62 -36.04
CA ASP A 132 -13.00 -9.44 -37.26
C ASP A 132 -11.72 -10.29 -37.32
N SER A 133 -10.57 -9.71 -36.94
CA SER A 133 -9.30 -10.42 -36.87
C SER A 133 -9.28 -11.48 -35.75
N LEU A 134 -9.88 -11.18 -34.60
CA LEU A 134 -9.99 -12.10 -33.46
C LEU A 134 -10.82 -13.34 -33.83
N GLU A 135 -11.96 -13.15 -34.48
CA GLU A 135 -12.81 -14.26 -34.97
C GLU A 135 -12.07 -15.11 -36.02
N ALA A 136 -11.33 -14.49 -36.94
CA ALA A 136 -10.55 -15.21 -37.94
C ALA A 136 -9.40 -16.04 -37.33
N MET A 137 -8.66 -15.47 -36.38
CA MET A 137 -7.55 -16.18 -35.71
C MET A 137 -8.02 -17.26 -34.75
N THR A 138 -9.18 -17.07 -34.10
CA THR A 138 -9.85 -18.10 -33.27
C THR A 138 -10.09 -19.37 -34.08
N ARG A 139 -10.68 -19.22 -35.29
CA ARG A 139 -10.94 -20.34 -36.21
C ARG A 139 -9.66 -21.07 -36.67
N ARG A 140 -8.54 -20.35 -36.77
CA ARG A 140 -7.23 -20.91 -37.17
C ARG A 140 -6.41 -21.46 -36.00
N ARG A 141 -6.90 -21.33 -34.76
CA ARG A 141 -6.22 -21.74 -33.52
C ARG A 141 -4.85 -21.07 -33.29
N GLN A 142 -4.69 -19.83 -33.74
CA GLN A 142 -3.43 -19.07 -33.59
C GLN A 142 -3.35 -18.38 -32.22
N TYR A 143 -3.30 -19.16 -31.14
CA TYR A 143 -3.39 -18.63 -29.77
C TYR A 143 -2.32 -17.57 -29.42
N GLY A 144 -1.11 -17.69 -29.97
CA GLY A 144 0.00 -16.78 -29.64
C GLY A 144 -0.28 -15.33 -30.04
N GLU A 145 -0.89 -15.11 -31.21
CA GLU A 145 -1.28 -13.78 -31.69
C GLU A 145 -2.61 -13.32 -31.06
N VAL A 146 -3.52 -14.27 -30.81
CA VAL A 146 -4.82 -14.02 -30.19
C VAL A 146 -4.67 -13.39 -28.80
N ALA A 147 -3.70 -13.79 -27.99
CA ALA A 147 -3.54 -13.26 -26.64
C ALA A 147 -3.32 -11.73 -26.63
N ASN A 148 -2.40 -11.25 -27.47
CA ASN A 148 -2.09 -9.82 -27.58
C ASN A 148 -3.25 -9.03 -28.20
N LEU A 149 -3.86 -9.56 -29.26
CA LEU A 149 -5.00 -8.90 -29.90
C LEU A 149 -6.19 -8.83 -28.94
N LEU A 150 -6.51 -9.92 -28.25
CA LEU A 150 -7.62 -9.98 -27.30
C LEU A 150 -7.41 -8.98 -26.16
N GLN A 151 -6.21 -8.87 -25.61
CA GLN A 151 -5.91 -7.89 -24.58
C GLN A 151 -6.14 -6.46 -25.09
N GLY A 152 -5.67 -6.15 -26.31
CA GLY A 152 -5.89 -4.84 -26.94
C GLY A 152 -7.38 -4.55 -27.16
N VAL A 153 -8.14 -5.52 -27.69
CA VAL A 153 -9.58 -5.41 -27.94
C VAL A 153 -10.35 -5.21 -26.65
N VAL A 154 -10.04 -5.95 -25.58
CA VAL A 154 -10.66 -5.80 -24.26
C VAL A 154 -10.38 -4.43 -23.68
N ASN A 155 -9.12 -3.96 -23.73
CA ASN A 155 -8.74 -2.63 -23.25
C ASN A 155 -9.50 -1.52 -24.01
N VAL A 156 -9.62 -1.63 -25.33
CA VAL A 156 -10.39 -0.67 -26.13
C VAL A 156 -11.88 -0.74 -25.79
N LEU A 157 -12.43 -1.94 -25.58
CA LEU A 157 -13.83 -2.13 -25.21
C LEU A 157 -14.16 -1.48 -23.86
N GLU A 158 -13.24 -1.46 -22.90
CA GLU A 158 -13.43 -0.77 -21.61
C GLU A 158 -13.70 0.73 -21.77
N HIS A 159 -13.01 1.38 -22.72
CA HIS A 159 -13.23 2.79 -23.05
C HIS A 159 -14.64 3.04 -23.63
N PHE A 160 -15.24 2.01 -24.25
CA PHE A 160 -16.58 2.06 -24.84
C PHE A 160 -17.72 1.71 -23.88
N ASN A 161 -17.44 1.34 -22.63
CA ASN A 161 -18.47 0.99 -21.64
C ASN A 161 -19.55 2.08 -21.47
N LYS A 162 -19.17 3.36 -21.57
CA LYS A 162 -20.11 4.50 -21.48
C LYS A 162 -21.01 4.67 -22.70
N TYR A 163 -20.64 4.05 -23.83
CA TYR A 163 -21.34 4.14 -25.12
C TYR A 163 -22.16 2.88 -25.44
N MET A 164 -22.34 1.98 -24.47
CA MET A 164 -23.11 0.73 -24.63
C MET A 164 -24.60 0.93 -24.97
N GLY A 165 -25.12 2.15 -24.87
CA GLY A 165 -26.45 2.50 -25.37
C GLY A 165 -26.55 2.53 -26.89
N ILE A 166 -25.42 2.61 -27.61
CA ILE A 166 -25.38 2.60 -29.07
C ILE A 166 -25.45 1.14 -29.56
N PRO A 167 -26.48 0.76 -30.35
CA PRO A 167 -26.70 -0.64 -30.75
C PRO A 167 -25.50 -1.30 -31.44
N GLN A 168 -24.79 -0.56 -32.30
CA GLN A 168 -23.65 -1.08 -33.07
C GLN A 168 -22.46 -1.41 -32.16
N ILE A 169 -22.19 -0.57 -31.15
CA ILE A 169 -21.12 -0.80 -30.17
C ILE A 169 -21.48 -1.98 -29.27
N ARG A 170 -22.75 -2.08 -28.87
CA ARG A 170 -23.26 -3.23 -28.13
C ARG A 170 -23.10 -4.53 -28.92
N GLN A 171 -23.42 -4.54 -30.20
CA GLN A 171 -23.24 -5.69 -31.07
C GLN A 171 -21.76 -6.12 -31.17
N LEU A 172 -20.83 -5.16 -31.31
CA LEU A 172 -19.39 -5.45 -31.27
C LEU A 172 -18.96 -6.05 -29.92
N SER A 173 -19.45 -5.51 -28.80
CA SER A 173 -19.20 -6.07 -27.46
C SER A 173 -19.72 -7.51 -27.32
N GLU A 174 -20.91 -7.80 -27.83
CA GLU A 174 -21.50 -9.14 -27.82
C GLU A 174 -20.69 -10.12 -28.68
N ARG A 175 -20.19 -9.69 -29.84
CA ARG A 175 -19.25 -10.48 -30.67
C ARG A 175 -17.94 -10.78 -29.95
N VAL A 176 -17.32 -9.79 -29.28
CA VAL A 176 -16.12 -10.02 -28.45
C VAL A 176 -16.39 -11.08 -27.39
N LYS A 177 -17.50 -10.97 -26.66
CA LYS A 177 -17.87 -11.95 -25.63
C LYS A 177 -18.11 -13.35 -26.20
N ALA A 178 -18.74 -13.45 -27.37
CA ALA A 178 -18.93 -14.72 -28.06
C ALA A 178 -17.58 -15.35 -28.43
N ALA A 179 -16.66 -14.57 -29.00
CA ALA A 179 -15.31 -15.02 -29.31
C ALA A 179 -14.52 -15.44 -28.06
N GLN A 180 -14.64 -14.71 -26.95
CA GLN A 180 -14.02 -15.09 -25.66
C GLN A 180 -14.55 -16.44 -25.14
N ASN A 181 -15.86 -16.66 -25.22
CA ASN A 181 -16.47 -17.93 -24.80
C ASN A 181 -16.05 -19.09 -25.70
N GLU A 182 -16.04 -18.88 -27.03
CA GLU A 182 -15.56 -19.86 -28.01
C GLU A 182 -14.10 -20.23 -27.76
N LEU A 183 -13.22 -19.23 -27.61
CA LEU A 183 -11.81 -19.44 -27.25
C LEU A 183 -11.66 -20.22 -25.94
N GLY A 184 -12.42 -19.86 -24.91
CA GLY A 184 -12.40 -20.57 -23.62
C GLY A 184 -12.77 -22.05 -23.76
N GLN A 185 -13.86 -22.35 -24.47
CA GLN A 185 -14.29 -23.73 -24.73
C GLN A 185 -13.27 -24.50 -25.58
N GLN A 186 -12.74 -23.86 -26.62
CA GLN A 186 -11.76 -24.44 -27.53
C GLN A 186 -10.45 -24.78 -26.80
N ILE A 187 -9.94 -23.86 -25.97
CA ILE A 187 -8.74 -24.10 -25.16
C ILE A 187 -8.99 -25.26 -24.20
N LEU A 188 -10.13 -25.29 -23.51
CA LEU A 188 -10.45 -26.40 -22.59
C LEU A 188 -10.51 -27.75 -23.31
N ALA A 189 -11.12 -27.80 -24.50
CA ALA A 189 -11.16 -29.01 -25.32
C ALA A 189 -9.76 -29.45 -25.79
N ASP A 190 -8.90 -28.51 -26.19
CA ASP A 190 -7.53 -28.80 -26.62
C ASP A 190 -6.69 -29.35 -25.45
N PHE A 191 -6.89 -28.84 -24.24
CA PHE A 191 -6.27 -29.40 -23.03
C PHE A 191 -6.80 -30.79 -22.70
N GLU A 192 -8.09 -31.06 -22.88
CA GLU A 192 -8.67 -32.40 -22.67
C GLU A 192 -8.15 -33.41 -23.70
N GLU A 193 -8.00 -33.01 -24.96
CA GLU A 193 -7.45 -33.87 -26.02
C GLU A 193 -5.97 -34.17 -25.78
N ALA A 194 -5.19 -33.18 -25.34
CA ALA A 194 -3.79 -33.38 -25.00
C ALA A 194 -3.59 -34.21 -23.72
N PHE A 195 -4.52 -34.13 -22.77
CA PHE A 195 -4.43 -34.81 -21.48
C PHE A 195 -5.69 -35.66 -21.20
N PRO A 196 -5.91 -36.74 -21.98
CA PRO A 196 -7.12 -37.56 -21.84
C PRO A 196 -7.13 -38.28 -20.49
N SER A 197 -8.32 -38.34 -19.87
CA SER A 197 -8.53 -39.10 -18.63
C SER A 197 -8.35 -40.60 -18.90
N GLN A 198 -7.28 -41.19 -18.35
CA GLN A 198 -6.90 -42.62 -18.31
C GLN A 198 -7.31 -43.54 -19.49
N GLY A 199 -6.33 -44.12 -20.19
CA GLY A 199 -6.52 -45.34 -21.00
C GLY A 199 -5.97 -45.31 -22.43
N THR A 200 -5.62 -44.14 -22.95
CA THR A 200 -4.94 -44.03 -24.25
C THR A 200 -3.43 -43.90 -24.04
N LYS A 201 -2.65 -44.77 -24.69
CA LYS A 201 -1.16 -44.80 -24.61
C LYS A 201 -0.46 -43.54 -25.17
N ARG A 202 -1.19 -42.46 -25.42
CA ARG A 202 -0.67 -41.18 -25.88
C ARG A 202 -1.04 -40.12 -24.86
N THR A 203 -0.24 -39.98 -23.82
CA THR A 203 -0.18 -38.71 -23.08
C THR A 203 0.35 -37.67 -24.06
N GLY A 204 -0.44 -36.64 -24.38
CA GLY A 204 0.04 -35.51 -25.16
C GLY A 204 1.26 -34.91 -24.49
N GLY A 205 2.31 -34.69 -25.28
CA GLY A 205 3.51 -34.01 -24.82
C GLY A 205 3.28 -32.50 -24.66
N PRO A 206 4.26 -31.79 -24.08
CA PRO A 206 4.24 -30.33 -24.10
C PRO A 206 4.06 -29.82 -25.53
N SER A 207 3.12 -28.90 -25.71
CA SER A 207 2.81 -28.31 -27.01
C SER A 207 2.99 -26.80 -26.95
N ASN A 208 3.68 -26.24 -27.95
CA ASN A 208 3.79 -24.79 -28.12
C ASN A 208 2.39 -24.15 -28.28
N VAL A 209 1.45 -24.86 -28.91
CA VAL A 209 0.06 -24.41 -29.07
C VAL A 209 -0.63 -24.28 -27.70
N LEU A 210 -0.41 -25.23 -26.79
CA LEU A 210 -0.99 -25.17 -25.43
C LEU A 210 -0.32 -24.12 -24.56
N ARG A 211 0.98 -23.91 -24.73
CA ARG A 211 1.70 -22.80 -24.07
C ARG A 211 1.10 -21.46 -24.49
N ASP A 212 0.88 -21.29 -25.79
CA ASP A 212 0.28 -20.06 -26.31
C ASP A 212 -1.20 -19.94 -25.88
N ALA A 213 -1.92 -21.06 -25.75
CA ALA A 213 -3.26 -21.09 -25.17
C ALA A 213 -3.29 -20.64 -23.70
N CYS A 214 -2.27 -20.94 -22.91
CA CYS A 214 -2.15 -20.41 -21.53
C CYS A 214 -2.06 -18.88 -21.52
N LEU A 215 -1.42 -18.26 -22.51
CA LEU A 215 -1.35 -16.80 -22.63
C LEU A 215 -2.74 -16.21 -22.89
N VAL A 216 -3.53 -16.85 -23.75
CA VAL A 216 -4.93 -16.45 -23.98
C VAL A 216 -5.77 -16.64 -22.71
N ALA A 217 -5.60 -17.77 -21.99
CA ALA A 217 -6.30 -18.05 -20.75
C ALA A 217 -6.01 -17.05 -19.61
N ASN A 218 -4.85 -16.39 -19.64
CA ASN A 218 -4.53 -15.30 -18.71
C ASN A 218 -5.33 -14.01 -18.98
N VAL A 219 -5.76 -13.79 -20.23
CA VAL A 219 -6.54 -12.61 -20.66
C VAL A 219 -8.04 -12.86 -20.55
N LEU A 220 -8.47 -14.13 -20.69
CA LEU A 220 -9.85 -14.56 -20.53
C LEU A 220 -10.32 -14.52 -19.07
N ASP A 221 -11.57 -14.92 -18.84
CA ASP A 221 -12.13 -15.09 -17.49
C ASP A 221 -11.24 -16.04 -16.66
N PRO A 222 -10.85 -15.64 -15.43
CA PRO A 222 -10.03 -16.46 -14.53
C PRO A 222 -10.55 -17.89 -14.31
N ARG A 223 -11.85 -18.14 -14.49
CA ARG A 223 -12.47 -19.47 -14.43
C ARG A 223 -11.83 -20.46 -15.41
N ILE A 224 -11.49 -20.01 -16.63
CA ILE A 224 -10.87 -20.88 -17.65
C ILE A 224 -9.51 -21.36 -17.16
N LYS A 225 -8.67 -20.44 -16.67
CA LYS A 225 -7.38 -20.77 -16.03
C LYS A 225 -7.55 -21.74 -14.87
N GLN A 226 -8.51 -21.50 -13.97
CA GLN A 226 -8.76 -22.38 -12.82
C GLN A 226 -9.17 -23.80 -13.26
N GLU A 227 -10.02 -23.93 -14.28
CA GLU A 227 -10.44 -25.22 -14.80
C GLU A 227 -9.28 -25.98 -15.47
N ILE A 228 -8.42 -25.30 -16.24
CA ILE A 228 -7.20 -25.91 -16.80
C ILE A 228 -6.30 -26.44 -15.68
N ILE A 229 -6.00 -25.61 -14.68
CA ILE A 229 -5.16 -25.98 -13.53
C ILE A 229 -5.74 -27.21 -12.83
N LYS A 230 -7.03 -27.16 -12.49
CA LYS A 230 -7.73 -28.23 -11.77
C LYS A 230 -7.73 -29.55 -12.53
N LYS A 231 -8.06 -29.53 -13.84
CA LYS A 231 -8.06 -30.74 -14.67
C LYS A 231 -6.67 -31.32 -14.82
N PHE A 232 -5.67 -30.47 -15.04
CA PHE A 232 -4.28 -30.89 -15.20
C PHE A 232 -3.74 -31.56 -13.93
N ILE A 233 -3.97 -30.96 -12.75
CA ILE A 233 -3.54 -31.53 -11.47
C ILE A 233 -4.25 -32.85 -11.19
N LYS A 234 -5.57 -32.90 -11.40
CA LYS A 234 -6.36 -34.14 -11.24
C LYS A 234 -5.81 -35.27 -12.12
N GLN A 235 -5.45 -34.97 -13.36
CA GLN A 235 -4.86 -35.94 -14.26
C GLN A 235 -3.48 -36.40 -13.77
N HIS A 236 -2.60 -35.48 -13.37
CA HIS A 236 -1.26 -35.82 -12.86
C HIS A 236 -1.29 -36.64 -11.57
N LEU A 237 -2.28 -36.41 -10.71
CA LEU A 237 -2.44 -37.16 -9.46
C LEU A 237 -3.32 -38.41 -9.61
N SER A 238 -3.79 -38.74 -10.82
CA SER A 238 -4.66 -39.91 -11.04
C SER A 238 -3.95 -41.23 -10.75
N GLU A 239 -2.66 -41.36 -11.11
CA GLU A 239 -1.86 -42.54 -10.81
C GLU A 239 -1.67 -42.71 -9.29
N TYR A 240 -1.44 -41.61 -8.57
CA TYR A 240 -1.33 -41.62 -7.11
C TYR A 240 -2.59 -42.18 -6.44
N LEU A 241 -3.76 -41.75 -6.92
CA LEU A 241 -5.05 -42.21 -6.41
C LEU A 241 -5.28 -43.70 -6.62
N VAL A 242 -4.64 -44.34 -7.61
CA VAL A 242 -4.72 -45.78 -7.84
C VAL A 242 -3.68 -46.54 -7.02
N LEU A 243 -2.43 -46.05 -7.00
CA LEU A 243 -1.32 -46.70 -6.30
C LEU A 243 -1.50 -46.77 -4.79
N PHE A 244 -2.15 -45.78 -4.19
CA PHE A 244 -2.25 -45.64 -2.74
C PHE A 244 -3.69 -45.72 -2.22
N GLN A 245 -4.56 -46.45 -2.93
CA GLN A 245 -5.90 -46.81 -2.47
C GLN A 245 -5.83 -47.62 -1.17
N GLU A 246 -6.91 -47.59 -0.39
CA GLU A 246 -6.98 -48.22 0.93
C GLU A 246 -6.70 -49.72 0.95
N ASN A 247 -7.01 -50.42 -0.16
CA ASN A 247 -6.80 -51.86 -0.32
C ASN A 247 -5.36 -52.23 -0.70
N GLN A 248 -4.49 -51.24 -0.94
CA GLN A 248 -3.10 -51.47 -1.33
C GLN A 248 -2.20 -51.49 -0.09
N ASP A 249 -1.37 -52.53 0.06
CA ASP A 249 -0.41 -52.63 1.17
C ASP A 249 0.59 -51.48 1.23
N VAL A 250 0.84 -50.80 0.10
CA VAL A 250 1.73 -49.64 0.02
C VAL A 250 1.11 -48.36 0.58
N ALA A 251 -0.20 -48.36 0.84
CA ALA A 251 -0.95 -47.21 1.35
C ALA A 251 -0.84 -47.05 2.88
N TRP A 252 -0.40 -48.08 3.59
CA TRP A 252 -0.30 -48.09 5.05
C TRP A 252 0.86 -47.25 5.59
N LEU A 253 0.80 -46.91 6.89
CA LEU A 253 1.69 -45.97 7.57
C LEU A 253 3.16 -46.39 7.57
N ASP A 254 3.44 -47.70 7.57
CA ASP A 254 4.80 -48.27 7.56
C ASP A 254 5.57 -47.88 6.29
N LYS A 255 4.84 -47.61 5.20
CA LYS A 255 5.39 -47.23 3.89
C LYS A 255 5.08 -45.79 3.50
N ILE A 256 4.78 -44.91 4.47
CA ILE A 256 4.44 -43.50 4.20
C ILE A 256 5.51 -42.77 3.38
N ASP A 257 6.79 -43.13 3.54
CA ASP A 257 7.90 -42.60 2.76
C ASP A 257 7.72 -42.81 1.24
N ARG A 258 7.00 -43.86 0.81
CA ARG A 258 6.69 -44.12 -0.61
C ARG A 258 5.80 -43.04 -1.21
N ARG A 259 4.85 -42.49 -0.45
CA ARG A 259 3.99 -41.37 -0.90
C ARG A 259 4.85 -40.13 -1.18
N TYR A 260 5.74 -39.79 -0.24
CA TYR A 260 6.63 -38.64 -0.38
C TYR A 260 7.70 -38.83 -1.46
N ALA A 261 8.23 -40.04 -1.62
CA ALA A 261 9.14 -40.36 -2.71
C ALA A 261 8.44 -40.33 -4.08
N TRP A 262 7.18 -40.72 -4.15
CA TRP A 262 6.38 -40.63 -5.37
C TRP A 262 6.20 -39.18 -5.80
N ILE A 263 5.69 -38.31 -4.92
CA ILE A 263 5.46 -36.90 -5.30
C ILE A 263 6.77 -36.18 -5.65
N LYS A 264 7.86 -36.44 -4.93
CA LYS A 264 9.18 -35.84 -5.26
C LYS A 264 9.61 -36.18 -6.69
N ARG A 265 9.44 -37.43 -7.13
CA ARG A 265 9.75 -37.84 -8.50
C ARG A 265 8.81 -37.20 -9.52
N GLN A 266 7.52 -37.12 -9.20
CA GLN A 266 6.51 -36.54 -10.08
C GLN A 266 6.70 -35.04 -10.27
N LEU A 267 7.10 -34.30 -9.24
CA LEU A 267 7.41 -32.87 -9.36
C LEU A 267 8.63 -32.63 -10.26
N VAL A 268 9.66 -33.48 -10.18
CA VAL A 268 10.83 -33.41 -11.08
C VAL A 268 10.42 -33.72 -12.52
N ASP A 269 9.67 -34.80 -12.73
CA ASP A 269 9.17 -35.19 -14.05
C ASP A 269 8.29 -34.09 -14.69
N TYR A 270 7.45 -33.45 -13.87
CA TYR A 270 6.65 -32.30 -14.28
C TYR A 270 7.52 -31.11 -14.69
N GLU A 271 8.51 -30.73 -13.88
CA GLU A 271 9.39 -29.59 -14.17
C GLU A 271 10.17 -29.79 -15.46
N GLU A 272 10.65 -31.01 -15.71
CA GLU A 272 11.37 -31.37 -16.93
C GLU A 272 10.48 -31.35 -18.18
N LYS A 273 9.28 -31.94 -18.10
CA LYS A 273 8.39 -32.10 -19.27
C LYS A 273 7.53 -30.88 -19.55
N TYR A 274 6.96 -30.26 -18.51
CA TYR A 274 5.88 -29.27 -18.64
C TYR A 274 6.24 -27.91 -18.04
N GLY A 275 7.39 -27.77 -17.37
CA GLY A 275 7.79 -26.54 -16.68
C GLY A 275 7.84 -25.29 -17.57
N ARG A 276 8.05 -25.44 -18.89
CA ARG A 276 8.04 -24.34 -19.88
C ARG A 276 6.70 -24.11 -20.58
N MET A 277 5.72 -24.99 -20.36
CA MET A 277 4.42 -24.91 -21.00
C MET A 277 3.46 -23.99 -20.24
N PHE A 278 3.53 -23.99 -18.91
CA PHE A 278 2.71 -23.13 -18.08
C PHE A 278 3.46 -21.86 -17.69
N PRO A 279 2.78 -20.70 -17.61
CA PRO A 279 3.36 -19.50 -17.06
C PRO A 279 3.79 -19.68 -15.59
N ALA A 280 4.92 -19.09 -15.20
CA ALA A 280 5.50 -19.26 -13.87
C ALA A 280 4.56 -18.77 -12.75
N GLU A 281 3.77 -17.74 -13.02
CA GLU A 281 2.80 -17.16 -12.09
C GLU A 281 1.60 -18.08 -11.81
N TRP A 282 1.45 -19.19 -12.54
CA TRP A 282 0.44 -20.21 -12.21
C TRP A 282 0.87 -21.07 -11.02
N CYS A 283 2.17 -21.07 -10.69
CA CYS A 283 2.77 -21.81 -9.57
C CYS A 283 2.39 -23.31 -9.58
N MET A 284 2.33 -23.91 -10.78
CA MET A 284 1.80 -25.27 -10.98
C MET A 284 2.49 -26.34 -10.12
N THR A 285 3.82 -26.31 -9.99
CA THR A 285 4.56 -27.25 -9.15
C THR A 285 4.09 -27.19 -7.68
N GLU A 286 3.86 -25.99 -7.16
CA GLU A 286 3.37 -25.79 -5.80
C GLU A 286 1.93 -26.29 -5.68
N ARG A 287 1.06 -25.99 -6.65
CA ARG A 287 -0.34 -26.46 -6.65
C ARG A 287 -0.46 -27.98 -6.68
N ILE A 288 0.36 -28.66 -7.49
CA ILE A 288 0.43 -30.13 -7.51
C ILE A 288 0.81 -30.68 -6.13
N ALA A 289 1.80 -30.06 -5.47
CA ALA A 289 2.23 -30.47 -4.13
C ALA A 289 1.13 -30.23 -3.07
N VAL A 290 0.42 -29.11 -3.14
CA VAL A 290 -0.69 -28.77 -2.23
C VAL A 290 -1.85 -29.74 -2.39
N ASP A 291 -2.32 -29.99 -3.62
CA ASP A 291 -3.39 -30.96 -3.88
C ASP A 291 -2.99 -32.39 -3.47
N PHE A 292 -1.74 -32.79 -3.73
CA PHE A 292 -1.20 -34.04 -3.21
C PHE A 292 -1.30 -34.11 -1.68
N CYS A 293 -0.96 -33.04 -0.97
CA CYS A 293 -1.05 -33.00 0.49
C CYS A 293 -2.49 -33.13 0.97
N HIS A 294 -3.44 -32.43 0.35
CA HIS A 294 -4.87 -32.52 0.69
C HIS A 294 -5.43 -33.93 0.47
N ILE A 295 -5.14 -34.54 -0.69
CA ILE A 295 -5.53 -35.93 -0.98
C ILE A 295 -4.90 -36.88 0.05
N THR A 296 -3.59 -36.74 0.30
CA THR A 296 -2.87 -37.59 1.24
C THR A 296 -3.45 -37.49 2.64
N ARG A 297 -3.77 -36.29 3.11
CA ARG A 297 -4.42 -36.08 4.42
C ARG A 297 -5.75 -36.80 4.49
N ALA A 298 -6.59 -36.66 3.45
CA ALA A 298 -7.91 -37.29 3.40
C ALA A 298 -7.81 -38.83 3.42
N GLU A 299 -6.96 -39.39 2.57
CA GLU A 299 -6.77 -40.84 2.47
C GLU A 299 -6.13 -41.43 3.73
N LEU A 300 -5.12 -40.79 4.30
CA LEU A 300 -4.52 -41.23 5.57
C LEU A 300 -5.55 -41.17 6.71
N SER A 301 -6.35 -40.11 6.78
CA SER A 301 -7.43 -40.01 7.78
C SER A 301 -8.43 -41.17 7.64
N LYS A 302 -8.74 -41.58 6.41
CA LYS A 302 -9.68 -42.67 6.13
C LYS A 302 -9.08 -44.03 6.52
N ILE A 303 -7.86 -44.32 6.06
CA ILE A 303 -7.12 -45.56 6.31
C ILE A 303 -6.86 -45.77 7.81
N MET A 304 -6.44 -44.72 8.53
CA MET A 304 -6.19 -44.81 9.98
C MET A 304 -7.47 -45.05 10.79
N ARG A 305 -8.60 -44.46 10.38
CA ARG A 305 -9.90 -44.74 11.02
C ARG A 305 -10.32 -46.20 10.84
N THR A 306 -10.14 -46.75 9.65
CA THR A 306 -10.52 -48.14 9.33
C THR A 306 -9.65 -49.16 10.10
N ARG A 307 -8.35 -48.91 10.21
CA ARG A 307 -7.37 -49.82 10.83
C ARG A 307 -6.85 -49.31 12.17
N ALA A 308 -7.69 -48.60 12.93
CA ALA A 308 -7.29 -47.91 14.16
C ALA A 308 -6.63 -48.84 15.20
N LYS A 309 -7.10 -50.09 15.28
CA LYS A 309 -6.56 -51.11 16.22
C LYS A 309 -5.15 -51.59 15.86
N GLU A 310 -4.71 -51.40 14.63
CA GLU A 310 -3.38 -51.79 14.15
C GLU A 310 -2.34 -50.69 14.33
N ILE A 311 -2.73 -49.54 14.90
CA ILE A 311 -1.85 -48.39 15.11
C ILE A 311 -1.10 -48.57 16.42
N GLU A 312 0.20 -48.79 16.33
CA GLU A 312 1.12 -48.80 17.47
C GLU A 312 1.83 -47.46 17.65
N VAL A 313 2.24 -47.12 18.87
CA VAL A 313 2.90 -45.84 19.18
C VAL A 313 4.16 -45.62 18.33
N LYS A 314 4.99 -46.65 18.11
CA LYS A 314 6.22 -46.52 17.31
C LYS A 314 5.91 -46.23 15.84
N LEU A 315 4.90 -46.90 15.29
CA LEU A 315 4.44 -46.71 13.92
C LEU A 315 3.85 -45.30 13.73
N LEU A 316 3.03 -44.85 14.67
CA LEU A 316 2.42 -43.53 14.65
C LEU A 316 3.48 -42.41 14.73
N LEU A 317 4.41 -42.51 15.68
CA LEU A 317 5.50 -41.53 15.81
C LEU A 317 6.42 -41.52 14.60
N PHE A 318 6.71 -42.70 14.01
CA PHE A 318 7.44 -42.81 12.75
C PHE A 318 6.72 -42.05 11.63
N ALA A 319 5.43 -42.29 11.44
CA ALA A 319 4.64 -41.65 10.38
C ALA A 319 4.56 -40.14 10.55
N ILE A 320 4.33 -39.65 11.79
CA ILE A 320 4.31 -38.22 12.10
C ILE A 320 5.65 -37.59 11.76
N GLN A 321 6.77 -38.17 12.23
CA GLN A 321 8.11 -37.64 11.98
C GLN A 321 8.44 -37.57 10.48
N ARG A 322 8.08 -38.60 9.70
CA ARG A 322 8.26 -38.58 8.24
C ARG A 322 7.43 -37.49 7.57
N THR A 323 6.19 -37.31 8.03
CA THR A 323 5.27 -36.31 7.50
C THR A 323 5.73 -34.89 7.79
N THR A 324 6.12 -34.59 9.03
CA THR A 324 6.58 -33.25 9.42
C THR A 324 7.89 -32.88 8.73
N ASN A 325 8.80 -33.85 8.55
CA ASN A 325 10.02 -33.65 7.74
C ASN A 325 9.69 -33.32 6.28
N PHE A 326 8.69 -33.99 5.70
CA PHE A 326 8.23 -33.69 4.35
C PHE A 326 7.59 -32.29 4.24
N GLU A 327 6.72 -31.92 5.18
CA GLU A 327 6.14 -30.57 5.26
C GLU A 327 7.24 -29.50 5.39
N GLY A 328 8.27 -29.75 6.20
CA GLY A 328 9.44 -28.87 6.31
C GLY A 328 10.25 -28.76 5.01
N LEU A 329 10.29 -29.81 4.19
CA LEU A 329 10.91 -29.76 2.86
C LEU A 329 10.08 -28.92 1.88
N LEU A 330 8.75 -29.04 1.91
CA LEU A 330 7.86 -28.22 1.09
C LEU A 330 8.00 -26.74 1.46
N ALA A 331 8.05 -26.42 2.75
CA ALA A 331 8.24 -25.06 3.26
C ALA A 331 9.53 -24.39 2.79
N LYS A 332 10.58 -25.19 2.57
CA LYS A 332 11.87 -24.70 2.05
C LYS A 332 11.84 -24.50 0.53
N ARG A 333 11.05 -25.30 -0.19
CA ARG A 333 10.96 -25.28 -1.65
C ARG A 333 9.96 -24.26 -2.18
N PHE A 334 8.88 -24.02 -1.44
CA PHE A 334 7.72 -23.28 -1.90
C PHE A 334 7.39 -22.10 -0.99
N SER A 335 6.81 -21.06 -1.60
CA SER A 335 6.46 -19.83 -0.90
C SER A 335 5.18 -19.96 -0.06
N GLY A 336 4.30 -20.89 -0.42
CA GLY A 336 2.98 -21.04 0.18
C GLY A 336 1.92 -20.08 -0.41
N CYS A 337 2.21 -19.40 -1.52
CA CYS A 337 1.27 -18.48 -2.16
C CYS A 337 -0.02 -19.17 -2.64
N THR A 338 0.05 -20.46 -2.94
CA THR A 338 -1.10 -21.24 -3.43
C THR A 338 -2.03 -21.73 -2.31
N LEU A 339 -1.58 -21.66 -1.06
CA LEU A 339 -2.38 -22.02 0.12
C LEU A 339 -3.32 -20.90 0.56
N ALA A 340 -2.99 -19.66 0.19
CA ALA A 340 -3.75 -18.45 0.55
C ALA A 340 -4.92 -18.14 -0.41
N ASP A 341 -5.09 -18.89 -1.51
CA ASP A 341 -6.15 -18.67 -2.50
C ASP A 341 -7.59 -18.85 -1.95
N GLY A 342 -7.75 -19.20 -0.66
CA GLY A 342 -9.03 -19.18 0.07
C GLY A 342 -9.30 -17.92 0.91
N THR A 343 -8.32 -17.04 1.10
CA THR A 343 -8.49 -15.76 1.80
C THR A 343 -7.63 -14.70 1.13
N GLY A 344 -8.27 -13.86 0.31
CA GLY A 344 -7.62 -12.69 -0.30
C GLY A 344 -7.03 -11.75 0.75
N LYS A 345 -5.76 -11.95 1.08
CA LYS A 345 -4.86 -10.92 1.59
C LYS A 345 -3.57 -11.03 0.81
N LYS A 346 -3.40 -10.12 -0.16
CA LYS A 346 -2.07 -9.71 -0.62
C LYS A 346 -1.21 -9.45 0.64
N PRO A 347 0.05 -9.88 0.68
CA PRO A 347 0.99 -9.29 1.61
C PRO A 347 1.04 -7.80 1.26
N GLU A 348 0.44 -6.98 2.11
CA GLU A 348 0.58 -5.53 2.05
C GLU A 348 2.06 -5.25 2.32
N VAL A 349 2.79 -4.85 1.27
CA VAL A 349 4.10 -4.23 1.43
C VAL A 349 3.86 -3.04 2.35
N PRO A 350 4.52 -2.94 3.52
CA PRO A 350 4.33 -1.78 4.38
C PRO A 350 4.66 -0.53 3.55
N PRO A 351 3.80 0.50 3.56
CA PRO A 351 4.05 1.72 2.81
C PRO A 351 5.43 2.28 3.21
N PRO A 352 6.18 2.85 2.27
CA PRO A 352 7.44 3.51 2.59
C PRO A 352 7.17 4.55 3.68
N SER A 353 7.92 4.42 4.78
CA SER A 353 7.89 5.32 5.94
C SER A 353 7.88 6.77 5.48
N THR A 354 6.74 7.44 5.65
CA THR A 354 6.52 8.84 5.28
C THR A 354 7.09 9.79 6.33
N ASN A 355 8.31 9.53 6.81
CA ASN A 355 9.03 10.41 7.72
C ASN A 355 9.94 11.34 6.92
N PRO A 356 9.61 12.64 6.77
CA PRO A 356 10.34 13.59 5.92
C PRO A 356 11.66 14.12 6.52
N PHE A 357 12.27 13.38 7.46
CA PHE A 357 13.41 13.85 8.27
C PHE A 357 14.61 12.90 8.29
N LEU A 358 14.68 11.94 7.37
CA LEU A 358 15.89 11.14 7.19
C LEU A 358 16.51 11.55 5.84
N GLU A 359 17.42 12.51 5.92
CA GLU A 359 18.34 12.82 4.83
C GLU A 359 19.35 11.67 4.69
N ASP A 360 19.56 11.25 3.44
CA ASP A 360 20.60 10.31 3.00
C ASP A 360 21.99 10.84 3.40
N GLU A 361 22.76 10.05 4.14
CA GLU A 361 24.21 10.06 4.01
C GLU A 361 24.74 8.65 3.72
N THR A 362 25.45 8.59 2.60
CA THR A 362 26.16 7.46 2.04
C THR A 362 27.44 7.13 2.82
N GLY A 363 27.70 5.83 3.02
CA GLY A 363 29.05 5.28 2.84
C GLY A 363 29.85 4.80 4.07
N ALA A 364 30.28 3.53 3.96
CA ALA A 364 31.52 2.93 4.46
C ALA A 364 31.67 2.48 5.94
N GLU A 365 31.86 1.16 6.07
CA GLU A 365 32.69 0.36 6.99
C GLU A 365 33.27 1.02 8.26
N THR A 366 33.05 0.40 9.43
CA THR A 366 34.10 -0.23 10.28
C THR A 366 33.53 -0.86 11.56
N ASP A 367 34.22 -1.88 12.04
CA ASP A 367 34.03 -2.63 13.30
C ASP A 367 34.05 -1.73 14.56
N GLU A 368 33.27 -2.12 15.56
CA GLU A 368 33.70 -2.42 16.94
C GLU A 368 32.61 -2.17 18.01
N ILE A 369 32.73 -3.02 19.03
CA ILE A 369 31.87 -3.31 20.17
C ILE A 369 31.72 -2.13 21.14
N VAL A 370 30.49 -1.84 21.60
CA VAL A 370 30.25 -1.34 22.97
C VAL A 370 28.93 -1.89 23.52
N MET A 371 29.02 -2.51 24.71
CA MET A 371 27.92 -3.00 25.55
C MET A 371 27.39 -1.89 26.49
N GLU A 372 26.21 -2.17 27.08
CA GLU A 372 25.49 -1.51 28.18
C GLU A 372 24.32 -0.62 27.74
N LYS A 373 23.10 -0.68 28.31
CA LYS A 373 22.50 -1.51 29.36
C LYS A 373 20.97 -1.42 29.22
N SER A 374 20.33 -2.50 29.66
CA SER A 374 18.91 -2.76 29.94
C SER A 374 17.94 -1.58 30.15
N ASP A 375 16.77 -1.67 29.52
CA ASP A 375 15.50 -1.53 30.26
C ASP A 375 14.43 -2.49 29.69
N THR A 376 13.65 -3.05 30.61
CA THR A 376 12.94 -4.33 30.51
C THR A 376 11.50 -4.28 29.95
N ASP A 377 11.08 -5.45 29.46
CA ASP A 377 9.69 -5.97 29.41
C ASP A 377 8.68 -5.45 28.38
N LYS A 378 8.80 -5.99 27.16
CA LYS A 378 7.69 -6.65 26.46
C LYS A 378 8.21 -7.92 25.79
N PRO A 379 7.56 -9.10 25.94
CA PRO A 379 7.98 -10.29 25.23
C PRO A 379 7.75 -10.06 23.72
N LYS A 380 8.84 -9.83 22.98
CA LYS A 380 8.84 -9.93 21.52
C LYS A 380 8.44 -11.37 21.19
N LYS A 381 7.21 -11.57 20.73
CA LYS A 381 6.80 -12.83 20.09
C LYS A 381 7.88 -13.19 19.07
N PRO A 382 8.48 -14.39 19.13
CA PRO A 382 9.47 -14.77 18.13
C PRO A 382 8.78 -14.77 16.76
N LYS A 383 9.31 -13.99 15.82
CA LYS A 383 9.00 -14.13 14.39
C LYS A 383 9.59 -15.46 13.91
N VAL A 384 8.88 -16.55 14.16
CA VAL A 384 9.10 -17.80 13.44
C VAL A 384 8.54 -17.57 12.03
N PRO A 385 9.25 -17.93 10.94
CA PRO A 385 8.58 -18.08 9.65
C PRO A 385 7.55 -19.19 9.85
N ASP A 386 6.28 -18.83 9.97
CA ASP A 386 5.19 -19.81 10.05
C ASP A 386 5.32 -20.67 8.80
N ASN A 387 5.74 -21.93 8.98
CA ASN A 387 5.87 -22.88 7.89
C ASN A 387 4.47 -23.00 7.25
N PRO A 388 4.27 -22.53 6.00
CA PRO A 388 2.92 -22.46 5.43
C PRO A 388 2.33 -23.86 5.19
N PHE A 389 3.17 -24.89 5.09
CA PHE A 389 2.77 -26.29 4.94
C PHE A 389 2.62 -27.01 6.28
N HIS A 390 2.90 -26.37 7.42
CA HIS A 390 2.78 -27.02 8.72
C HIS A 390 1.34 -27.46 8.98
N GLY A 391 1.15 -28.76 9.19
CA GLY A 391 -0.17 -29.30 9.48
C GLY A 391 -1.03 -29.57 8.24
N ILE A 392 -0.52 -29.39 7.03
CA ILE A 392 -1.29 -29.65 5.80
C ILE A 392 -1.63 -31.13 5.64
N VAL A 393 -0.75 -32.03 6.09
CA VAL A 393 -0.97 -33.48 6.21
C VAL A 393 -0.97 -33.90 7.68
N SER A 394 0.01 -33.46 8.48
CA SER A 394 0.29 -33.97 9.83
C SER A 394 -0.88 -33.84 10.81
N LYS A 395 -1.80 -32.87 10.60
CA LYS A 395 -3.04 -32.76 11.40
C LYS A 395 -3.95 -33.99 11.31
N CYS A 396 -3.80 -34.87 10.31
CA CYS A 396 -4.59 -36.12 10.27
C CYS A 396 -4.25 -37.12 11.38
N PHE A 397 -3.07 -37.01 12.01
CA PHE A 397 -2.64 -37.91 13.08
C PHE A 397 -3.22 -37.53 14.45
N GLU A 398 -3.67 -36.29 14.64
CA GLU A 398 -4.13 -35.80 15.95
C GLU A 398 -5.21 -36.67 16.60
N PRO A 399 -6.26 -37.14 15.88
CA PRO A 399 -7.29 -38.00 16.46
C PRO A 399 -6.78 -39.36 16.93
N HIS A 400 -5.56 -39.75 16.54
CA HIS A 400 -4.95 -41.05 16.87
C HIS A 400 -3.85 -40.91 17.93
N LEU A 401 -3.57 -39.69 18.41
CA LEU A 401 -2.55 -39.45 19.44
C LEU A 401 -2.92 -40.04 20.81
N TYR A 402 -4.15 -40.51 21.03
CA TYR A 402 -4.50 -41.28 22.23
C TYR A 402 -3.60 -42.51 22.41
N VAL A 403 -3.15 -43.16 21.32
CA VAL A 403 -2.22 -44.31 21.38
C VAL A 403 -0.88 -43.91 22.03
N TYR A 404 -0.41 -42.69 21.77
CA TYR A 404 0.78 -42.16 22.42
C TYR A 404 0.53 -41.92 23.91
N ILE A 405 -0.60 -41.32 24.26
CA ILE A 405 -1.02 -41.01 25.63
C ILE A 405 -1.17 -42.29 26.47
N GLU A 406 -1.82 -43.33 25.95
CA GLU A 406 -1.94 -44.65 26.59
C GLU A 406 -0.56 -45.31 26.79
N SER A 407 0.35 -45.19 25.83
CA SER A 407 1.72 -45.67 25.99
C SER A 407 2.47 -44.90 27.07
N GLN A 408 2.28 -43.59 27.20
CA GLN A 408 2.88 -42.80 28.28
C GLN A 408 2.31 -43.19 29.65
N ASP A 409 0.99 -43.46 29.74
CA ASP A 409 0.34 -43.95 30.96
C ASP A 409 1.01 -45.26 31.41
N LYS A 410 1.08 -46.25 30.51
CA LYS A 410 1.71 -47.54 30.82
C LYS A 410 3.17 -47.41 31.26
N ASN A 411 3.98 -46.63 30.52
CA ASN A 411 5.40 -46.43 30.86
C ASN A 411 5.59 -45.75 32.21
N LEU A 412 4.72 -44.78 32.56
CA LEU A 412 4.76 -44.13 33.86
C LEU A 412 4.33 -45.06 34.99
N GLY A 413 3.35 -45.93 34.75
CA GLY A 413 3.00 -47.01 35.69
C GLY A 413 4.20 -47.90 36.00
N GLU A 414 4.85 -48.42 34.96
CA GLU A 414 6.07 -49.24 35.09
C GLU A 414 7.21 -48.49 35.81
N LEU A 415 7.37 -47.18 35.54
CA LEU A 415 8.38 -46.34 36.19
C LEU A 415 8.10 -46.17 37.69
N ILE A 416 6.84 -45.91 38.08
CA ILE A 416 6.45 -45.81 39.49
C ILE A 416 6.65 -47.15 40.21
N ASP A 417 6.23 -48.27 39.61
CA ASP A 417 6.38 -49.59 40.22
C ASP A 417 7.86 -49.95 40.39
N ARG A 418 8.72 -49.57 39.43
CA ARG A 418 10.17 -49.68 39.56
C ARG A 418 10.70 -48.84 40.72
N PHE A 419 10.29 -47.58 40.84
CA PHE A 419 10.70 -46.74 41.97
C PHE A 419 10.29 -47.34 43.32
N VAL A 420 9.10 -47.94 43.41
CA VAL A 420 8.64 -48.63 44.62
C VAL A 420 9.53 -49.86 44.91
N ALA A 421 9.90 -50.63 43.89
CA ALA A 421 10.77 -51.79 44.06
C ALA A 421 12.21 -51.40 44.48
N ASP A 422 12.79 -50.41 43.79
CA ASP A 422 14.14 -49.91 44.08
C ASP A 422 14.21 -49.32 45.50
N PHE A 423 13.17 -48.60 45.93
CA PHE A 423 13.09 -48.05 47.27
C PHE A 423 12.95 -49.13 48.35
N LYS A 424 12.18 -50.20 48.09
CA LYS A 424 12.10 -51.37 49.01
C LYS A 424 13.44 -52.08 49.15
N ALA A 425 14.24 -52.13 48.09
CA ALA A 425 15.53 -52.81 48.07
C ALA A 425 16.66 -51.97 48.72
N GLN A 426 16.69 -50.66 48.47
CA GLN A 426 17.79 -49.77 48.86
C GLN A 426 17.51 -48.97 50.15
N GLY A 427 16.24 -48.85 50.55
CA GLY A 427 15.81 -48.03 51.69
C GLY A 427 15.84 -46.52 51.40
N PRO A 428 15.36 -45.68 52.35
CA PRO A 428 15.40 -44.23 52.20
C PRO A 428 16.85 -43.71 52.13
N PRO A 429 17.16 -42.75 51.25
CA PRO A 429 18.49 -42.18 51.17
C PRO A 429 18.86 -41.50 52.50
N LYS A 430 20.09 -41.73 52.97
CA LYS A 430 20.61 -41.05 54.15
C LYS A 430 20.71 -39.55 53.87
N PRO A 431 20.15 -38.67 54.71
CA PRO A 431 20.28 -37.23 54.51
C PRO A 431 21.75 -36.82 54.65
N ASN A 432 22.28 -36.11 53.65
CA ASN A 432 23.54 -35.37 53.82
C ASN A 432 23.25 -34.22 54.77
N VAL A 433 23.97 -34.19 55.90
CA VAL A 433 23.63 -33.36 57.06
C VAL A 433 23.91 -31.87 56.83
N ASP A 434 24.60 -31.49 55.74
CA ASP A 434 25.12 -30.12 55.58
C ASP A 434 24.49 -29.26 54.47
N GLU A 435 23.62 -29.77 53.58
CA GLU A 435 22.99 -28.93 52.55
C GLU A 435 21.56 -29.39 52.18
N GLY A 436 20.56 -28.86 52.88
CA GLY A 436 19.16 -28.96 52.47
C GLY A 436 18.54 -30.37 52.53
N GLY A 437 17.21 -30.45 52.42
CA GLY A 437 16.49 -31.73 52.50
C GLY A 437 16.95 -32.74 51.45
N ALA A 438 16.99 -34.03 51.82
CA ALA A 438 17.40 -35.10 50.92
C ALA A 438 16.45 -35.21 49.71
N VAL A 439 16.95 -34.93 48.51
CA VAL A 439 16.19 -35.12 47.25
C VAL A 439 16.24 -36.60 46.87
N LEU A 440 15.07 -37.22 46.70
CA LEU A 440 14.99 -38.60 46.22
C LEU A 440 15.44 -38.66 44.75
N PRO A 441 16.37 -39.55 44.36
CA PRO A 441 16.75 -39.75 42.96
C PRO A 441 15.55 -40.08 42.05
N SER A 442 14.58 -40.83 42.57
CA SER A 442 13.33 -41.16 41.88
C SER A 442 12.48 -39.93 41.53
N CYS A 443 12.58 -38.84 42.31
CA CYS A 443 11.90 -37.58 42.00
C CYS A 443 12.56 -36.90 40.79
N ALA A 444 13.90 -36.84 40.76
CA ALA A 444 14.64 -36.28 39.64
C ALA A 444 14.34 -37.04 38.34
N ASP A 445 14.39 -38.37 38.38
CA ASP A 445 14.08 -39.22 37.22
C ASP A 445 12.64 -39.03 36.71
N LEU A 446 11.65 -38.90 37.61
CA LEU A 446 10.27 -38.63 37.25
C LEU A 446 10.11 -37.30 36.50
N PHE A 447 10.71 -36.22 37.02
CA PHE A 447 10.62 -34.90 36.39
C PHE A 447 11.41 -34.82 35.07
N VAL A 448 12.54 -35.53 34.96
CA VAL A 448 13.26 -35.68 33.67
C VAL A 448 12.37 -36.39 32.65
N TYR A 449 11.66 -37.44 33.06
CA TYR A 449 10.71 -38.14 32.20
C TYR A 449 9.55 -37.23 31.78
N TYR A 450 8.93 -36.49 32.71
CA TYR A 450 7.87 -35.53 32.41
C TYR A 450 8.33 -34.46 31.43
N LYS A 451 9.53 -33.90 31.63
CA LYS A 451 10.12 -32.94 30.70
C LYS A 451 10.26 -33.55 29.30
N LYS A 452 10.74 -34.80 29.19
CA LYS A 452 10.88 -35.50 27.91
C LYS A 452 9.53 -35.71 27.21
N CYS A 453 8.51 -36.18 27.93
CA CYS A 453 7.16 -36.37 27.40
C CYS A 453 6.51 -35.05 26.99
N MET A 454 6.68 -34.00 27.78
CA MET A 454 6.15 -32.67 27.47
C MET A 454 6.80 -32.08 26.22
N VAL A 455 8.13 -32.16 26.09
CA VAL A 455 8.85 -31.72 24.88
C VAL A 455 8.36 -32.52 23.66
N GLN A 456 8.30 -33.85 23.78
CA GLN A 456 7.85 -34.70 22.68
C GLN A 456 6.39 -34.41 22.30
N CYS A 457 5.48 -34.31 23.26
CA CYS A 457 4.07 -34.03 22.99
C CYS A 457 3.86 -32.65 22.38
N SER A 458 4.61 -31.62 22.84
CA SER A 458 4.54 -30.28 22.28
C SER A 458 4.94 -30.21 20.80
N GLN A 459 5.78 -31.14 20.33
CA GLN A 459 6.15 -31.29 18.92
C GLN A 459 5.08 -32.03 18.11
N LEU A 460 4.24 -32.84 18.75
CA LEU A 460 3.20 -33.64 18.10
C LEU A 460 1.87 -32.89 18.01
N SER A 461 1.48 -32.18 19.08
CA SER A 461 0.27 -31.34 19.12
C SER A 461 0.33 -30.38 20.30
N THR A 462 -0.29 -29.21 20.13
CA THR A 462 -0.53 -28.23 21.21
C THR A 462 -1.98 -28.24 21.70
N GLY A 463 -2.80 -29.18 21.21
CA GLY A 463 -4.24 -29.30 21.50
C GLY A 463 -4.59 -30.32 22.59
N GLU A 464 -5.68 -31.06 22.38
CA GLU A 464 -6.23 -32.03 23.34
C GLU A 464 -5.23 -33.08 23.86
N PRO A 465 -4.30 -33.64 23.06
CA PRO A 465 -3.31 -34.58 23.56
C PRO A 465 -2.42 -34.01 24.67
N MET A 466 -2.10 -32.72 24.62
CA MET A 466 -1.30 -32.04 25.65
C MET A 466 -2.07 -31.93 26.98
N ILE A 467 -3.39 -31.72 26.91
CA ILE A 467 -4.29 -31.69 28.06
C ILE A 467 -4.40 -33.10 28.68
N ALA A 468 -4.56 -34.12 27.83
CA ALA A 468 -4.61 -35.51 28.26
C ALA A 468 -3.30 -35.92 28.97
N LEU A 469 -2.14 -35.53 28.43
CA LEU A 469 -0.84 -35.78 29.04
C LEU A 469 -0.72 -35.13 30.43
N THR A 470 -1.24 -33.91 30.60
CA THR A 470 -1.26 -33.21 31.89
C THR A 470 -2.09 -33.97 32.93
N THR A 471 -3.20 -34.58 32.51
CA THR A 471 -4.06 -35.41 33.37
C THR A 471 -3.30 -36.67 33.84
N ILE A 472 -2.52 -37.28 32.95
CA ILE A 472 -1.63 -38.41 33.30
C ILE A 472 -0.57 -37.98 34.31
N PHE A 473 0.09 -36.84 34.10
CA PHE A 473 1.07 -36.33 35.07
C PHE A 473 0.44 -36.10 36.45
N GLN A 474 -0.77 -35.54 36.51
CA GLN A 474 -1.49 -35.40 37.79
C GLN A 474 -1.77 -36.75 38.46
N LYS A 475 -2.22 -37.75 37.69
CA LYS A 475 -2.45 -39.12 38.19
C LYS A 475 -1.17 -39.69 38.81
N TYR A 476 -0.04 -39.64 38.11
CA TYR A 476 1.21 -40.23 38.59
C TYR A 476 1.93 -39.42 39.66
N LEU A 477 1.73 -38.10 39.75
CA LEU A 477 2.16 -37.32 40.91
C LEU A 477 1.41 -37.75 42.17
N ARG A 478 0.09 -38.02 42.07
CA ARG A 478 -0.69 -38.55 43.20
C ARG A 478 -0.23 -39.95 43.58
N GLU A 479 0.02 -40.83 42.60
CA GLU A 479 0.55 -42.17 42.88
C GLU A 479 1.94 -42.13 43.52
N TYR A 480 2.83 -41.27 43.03
CA TYR A 480 4.15 -41.05 43.64
C TYR A 480 4.02 -40.55 45.08
N ALA A 481 3.15 -39.55 45.32
CA ALA A 481 2.89 -39.02 46.65
C ALA A 481 2.34 -40.09 47.61
N TRP A 482 1.43 -40.95 47.14
CA TRP A 482 0.81 -41.98 47.96
C TRP A 482 1.71 -43.20 48.20
N LYS A 483 2.28 -43.78 47.13
CA LYS A 483 3.08 -45.02 47.19
C LYS A 483 4.50 -44.81 47.72
N ILE A 484 5.09 -43.64 47.53
CA ILE A 484 6.50 -43.37 47.87
C ILE A 484 6.61 -42.35 49.01
N LEU A 485 5.92 -41.21 48.96
CA LEU A 485 6.10 -40.16 49.97
C LEU A 485 5.32 -40.39 51.27
N SER A 486 4.04 -40.79 51.19
CA SER A 486 3.13 -40.85 52.35
C SER A 486 3.53 -41.88 53.42
N GLY A 487 4.27 -42.92 53.04
CA GLY A 487 4.81 -43.92 53.97
C GLY A 487 6.17 -43.55 54.56
N ASN A 488 6.85 -42.52 54.04
CA ASN A 488 8.29 -42.32 54.23
C ASN A 488 8.72 -40.88 54.53
N LEU A 489 7.80 -39.90 54.56
CA LEU A 489 8.08 -38.58 55.10
C LEU A 489 8.17 -38.67 56.64
N PRO A 490 9.16 -38.01 57.28
CA PRO A 490 9.18 -37.90 58.73
C PRO A 490 7.87 -37.24 59.20
N LYS A 491 7.21 -37.87 60.18
CA LYS A 491 5.98 -37.34 60.80
C LYS A 491 6.25 -36.07 61.58
#